data_AF-A0A952TT09-F1
#
_entry.id   AF-A0A952TT09-F1
#
_cell.length_a   1.000
_cell.length_b   1.000
_cell.length_c   1.000
_cell.angle_alpha   90.00
_cell.angle_beta   90.00
_cell.angle_gamma   90.00
#
_symmetry.space_group_name_H-M   'P 1'
#
loop_
_entity.id
_entity.type
_entity.pdbx_description
1 polymer ?
#
loop_
_entity_poly.entity_id
_entity_poly.type
_entity_poly.pdbx_seq_one_letter_code
_entity_poly.pdbx_strand_id
1 'polypeptide(L)'
;MIRIVFAFFFCVSLFVGPAVAFAQDSRPTRKTTLNFEDELVEGSTQKPELFYLFQKKNFNYKRLIKLRENFLPEMRRTSEDIQRVRGTN
;
A
#
# COMPACT_ATOMS: atom_id res chain seq x y z
N MET A 1 -11.40 -41.84 -15.74
CA MET A 1 -10.16 -41.79 -16.56
C MET A 1 -9.96 -40.43 -17.25
N ILE A 2 -11.01 -39.78 -17.78
CA ILE A 2 -10.92 -38.48 -18.48
C ILE A 2 -10.34 -37.34 -17.61
N ARG A 3 -10.64 -37.30 -16.29
CA ARG A 3 -10.17 -36.25 -15.36
C ARG A 3 -8.66 -36.29 -15.08
N ILE A 4 -8.08 -37.49 -15.04
CA ILE A 4 -6.63 -37.67 -14.79
C ILE A 4 -5.84 -37.29 -16.04
N VAL A 5 -6.38 -37.61 -17.23
CA VAL A 5 -5.77 -37.23 -18.51
C VAL A 5 -5.78 -35.71 -18.71
N PHE A 6 -6.88 -35.03 -18.35
CA PHE A 6 -6.94 -33.57 -18.37
C PHE A 6 -5.97 -32.91 -17.38
N ALA A 7 -5.83 -33.46 -16.16
CA ALA A 7 -4.88 -32.97 -15.18
C ALA A 7 -3.43 -33.15 -15.64
N PHE A 8 -3.12 -34.26 -16.30
CA PHE A 8 -1.79 -34.51 -16.84
C PHE A 8 -1.45 -33.57 -18.00
N PHE A 9 -2.40 -33.34 -18.91
CA PHE A 9 -2.25 -32.38 -20.00
C PHE A 9 -2.05 -30.94 -19.50
N PHE A 10 -2.81 -30.54 -18.45
CA PHE A 10 -2.65 -29.24 -17.81
C PHE A 10 -1.27 -29.08 -17.15
N CYS A 11 -0.78 -30.09 -16.42
CA CYS A 11 0.55 -30.08 -15.81
C CYS A 11 1.69 -29.97 -16.83
N VAL A 12 1.60 -30.65 -17.98
CA VAL A 12 2.61 -30.55 -19.04
C VAL A 12 2.63 -29.15 -19.67
N SER A 13 1.45 -28.54 -19.88
CA SER A 13 1.36 -27.17 -20.42
C SER A 13 1.93 -26.11 -19.48
N LEU A 14 1.82 -26.30 -18.16
CA LEU A 14 2.33 -25.37 -17.16
C LEU A 14 3.87 -25.39 -17.04
N PHE A 15 4.52 -26.50 -17.39
CA PHE A 15 5.97 -26.66 -17.27
C PHE A 15 6.76 -26.15 -18.50
N VAL A 16 6.11 -26.02 -19.67
CA VAL A 16 6.73 -25.53 -20.92
C VAL A 16 6.54 -24.01 -21.10
N GLY A 17 5.67 -23.39 -20.30
CA GLY A 17 5.17 -22.01 -20.51
C GLY A 17 6.14 -20.84 -20.27
N PRO A 18 6.91 -20.75 -19.16
CA PRO A 18 7.59 -19.50 -18.84
C PRO A 18 9.10 -19.57 -19.07
N ALA A 19 9.55 -19.91 -20.29
CA ALA A 19 10.97 -19.87 -20.65
C ALA A 19 11.39 -18.60 -21.41
N VAL A 20 10.44 -17.72 -21.77
CA VAL A 20 10.73 -16.51 -22.57
C VAL A 20 10.48 -15.24 -21.75
N ALA A 21 11.50 -14.85 -20.98
CA ALA A 21 11.59 -13.50 -20.42
C ALA A 21 12.34 -12.60 -21.43
N PHE A 22 11.61 -11.76 -22.16
CA PHE A 22 12.22 -10.73 -22.99
C PHE A 22 12.60 -9.53 -22.11
N ALA A 23 13.90 -9.37 -21.81
CA ALA A 23 14.42 -8.13 -21.28
C ALA A 23 14.29 -7.04 -22.36
N GLN A 24 13.64 -5.92 -22.04
CA GLN A 24 13.54 -4.79 -22.96
C GLN A 24 14.92 -4.17 -23.13
N ASP A 25 15.49 -4.28 -24.34
CA ASP A 25 16.72 -3.59 -24.72
C ASP A 25 16.61 -2.12 -24.33
N SER A 26 17.62 -1.65 -23.59
CA SER A 26 17.73 -0.27 -23.14
C SER A 26 17.75 0.66 -24.35
N ARG A 27 16.58 1.22 -24.69
CA ARG A 27 16.48 2.28 -25.70
C ARG A 27 17.44 3.41 -25.30
N PRO A 28 18.19 4.00 -26.24
CA PRO A 28 19.07 5.12 -25.91
C PRO A 28 18.23 6.21 -25.24
N THR A 29 18.66 6.63 -24.05
CA THR A 29 18.03 7.70 -23.28
C THR A 29 18.03 8.97 -24.12
N ARG A 30 16.87 9.26 -24.72
CA ARG A 30 16.66 10.49 -25.49
C ARG A 30 16.76 11.66 -24.50
N LYS A 31 17.90 12.35 -24.51
CA LYS A 31 18.13 13.53 -23.67
C LYS A 31 17.27 14.67 -24.20
N THR A 32 16.15 14.95 -23.55
CA THR A 32 15.36 16.15 -23.81
C THR A 32 16.02 17.31 -23.07
N THR A 33 16.67 18.21 -23.80
CA THR A 33 17.12 19.50 -23.26
C THR A 33 15.97 20.49 -23.36
N LEU A 34 15.29 20.73 -22.25
CA LEU A 34 14.25 21.76 -22.15
C LEU A 34 14.93 23.10 -21.86
N ASN A 35 14.71 24.08 -22.72
CA ASN A 35 15.29 25.43 -22.61
C ASN A 35 14.26 26.34 -21.92
N PHE A 36 14.63 26.95 -20.79
CA PHE A 36 13.73 27.73 -19.93
C PHE A 36 14.00 29.24 -19.95
N GLU A 37 14.84 29.72 -20.87
CA GLU A 37 15.31 31.12 -20.86
C GLU A 37 14.17 32.15 -21.06
N ASP A 38 13.05 31.76 -21.69
CA ASP A 38 11.95 32.68 -22.03
C ASP A 38 10.67 32.47 -21.21
N GLU A 39 10.65 31.52 -20.27
CA GLU A 39 9.46 31.24 -19.45
C GLU A 39 9.74 31.63 -18.00
N LEU A 40 9.11 32.72 -17.54
CA LEU A 40 9.04 33.06 -16.12
C LEU A 40 8.34 31.92 -15.38
N VAL A 41 9.11 30.97 -14.86
CA VAL A 41 8.62 30.00 -13.90
C VAL A 41 8.42 30.76 -12.58
N GLU A 42 7.27 31.41 -12.44
CA GLU A 42 6.80 31.92 -11.15
C GLU A 42 6.53 30.72 -10.23
N GLY A 43 7.59 30.28 -9.55
CA GLY A 43 7.48 29.32 -8.47
C GLY A 43 6.71 29.95 -7.33
N SER A 44 5.37 29.85 -7.37
CA SER A 44 4.55 30.13 -6.20
C SER A 44 4.99 29.16 -5.12
N THR A 45 5.82 29.66 -4.20
CA THR A 45 6.20 28.92 -3.00
C THR A 45 4.96 28.91 -2.11
N GLN A 46 4.02 28.02 -2.40
CA GLN A 46 2.85 27.83 -1.58
C GLN A 46 3.30 27.14 -0.31
N LYS A 47 3.80 27.94 0.64
CA LYS A 47 4.27 27.47 1.95
C LYS A 47 3.13 26.64 2.55
N PRO A 48 3.30 25.32 2.72
CA PRO A 48 2.23 24.45 3.20
C PRO A 48 1.90 24.70 4.68
N GLU A 49 2.52 25.69 5.32
CA GLU A 49 2.31 26.05 6.73
C GLU A 49 0.85 26.34 7.05
N LEU A 50 0.12 27.06 6.20
CA LEU A 50 -1.30 27.33 6.46
C LEU A 50 -2.13 26.04 6.45
N PHE A 51 -1.96 25.16 5.46
CA PHE A 51 -2.65 23.87 5.42
C PHE A 51 -2.27 22.97 6.59
N TYR A 52 -1.00 22.96 6.99
CA TYR A 52 -0.53 22.23 8.16
C TYR A 52 -1.16 22.76 9.47
N LEU A 53 -1.25 24.08 9.65
CA LEU A 53 -1.89 24.70 10.79
C LEU A 53 -3.41 24.41 10.82
N PHE A 54 -4.08 24.44 9.66
CA PHE A 54 -5.49 24.08 9.55
C PHE A 54 -5.74 22.60 9.87
N GLN A 55 -4.87 21.69 9.42
CA GLN A 55 -4.98 20.26 9.77
C GLN A 55 -4.75 20.01 11.26
N LYS A 56 -3.74 20.65 11.86
CA LYS A 56 -3.43 20.53 13.29
C LYS A 56 -4.59 21.01 14.17
N LYS A 57 -5.25 22.10 13.79
CA LYS A 57 -6.43 22.64 14.51
C LYS A 57 -7.66 21.73 14.38
N ASN A 58 -7.86 21.12 13.21
CA ASN A 58 -9.00 20.23 12.96
C ASN A 58 -8.75 18.77 13.35
N PHE A 59 -7.65 18.46 14.04
CA PHE A 59 -7.37 17.11 14.50
C PHE A 59 -8.43 16.68 15.51
N ASN A 60 -9.09 15.55 15.26
CA ASN A 60 -10.22 15.07 16.05
C ASN A 60 -9.77 14.48 17.41
N TYR A 61 -9.40 15.35 18.36
CA TYR A 61 -8.96 14.96 19.71
C TYR A 61 -10.02 14.17 20.49
N LYS A 62 -11.30 14.31 20.16
CA LYS A 62 -12.41 13.56 20.80
C LYS A 62 -12.21 12.04 20.72
N ARG A 63 -11.69 11.52 19.61
CA ARG A 63 -11.41 10.09 19.46
C ARG A 63 -10.25 9.65 20.35
N LEU A 64 -9.21 10.49 20.44
CA LEU A 64 -8.02 10.20 21.24
C LEU A 64 -8.30 10.26 22.75
N ILE A 65 -9.17 11.19 23.17
CA ILE A 65 -9.67 11.29 24.55
C ILE A 65 -10.48 10.03 24.91
N LYS A 66 -11.43 9.63 24.07
CA LYS A 66 -12.19 8.38 24.26
C LYS A 66 -11.29 7.14 24.28
N LEU A 67 -10.26 7.10 23.44
CA LEU A 67 -9.30 6.00 23.42
C LEU A 67 -8.54 5.94 24.74
N ARG A 68 -8.10 7.07 25.29
CA ARG A 68 -7.46 7.14 26.61
C ARG A 68 -8.39 6.62 27.71
N GLU A 69 -9.63 7.10 27.74
CA GLU A 69 -10.63 6.74 28.76
C GLU A 69 -10.93 5.23 28.75
N ASN A 70 -11.08 4.65 27.56
CA ASN A 70 -11.46 3.24 27.39
C ASN A 70 -10.27 2.30 27.17
N PHE A 71 -9.02 2.77 27.27
CA PHE A 71 -7.84 1.98 26.90
C PHE A 71 -7.72 0.69 27.73
N LEU A 72 -7.72 0.82 29.06
CA LEU A 72 -7.59 -0.30 29.98
C LEU A 72 -8.74 -1.32 29.88
N PRO A 73 -10.02 -0.91 29.85
CA PRO A 73 -11.11 -1.88 29.72
C PRO A 73 -11.09 -2.62 28.38
N GLU A 74 -10.77 -1.95 27.27
CA GLU A 74 -10.65 -2.59 25.95
C GLU A 74 -9.46 -3.56 25.87
N MET A 75 -8.32 -3.19 26.47
CA MET A 75 -7.16 -4.09 26.58
C MET A 75 -7.49 -5.36 27.38
N ARG A 76 -8.23 -5.22 28.48
CA ARG A 76 -8.67 -6.38 29.29
C ARG A 76 -9.64 -7.27 28.53
N ARG A 77 -10.65 -6.70 27.87
CA ARG A 77 -11.58 -7.47 27.01
C ARG A 77 -10.83 -8.27 25.94
N THR A 78 -9.90 -7.62 25.26
CA THR A 78 -9.09 -8.28 24.22
C THR A 78 -8.30 -9.46 24.80
N SER A 79 -7.71 -9.31 25.98
CA SER A 79 -7.02 -10.39 26.71
C SER A 79 -7.97 -11.55 27.04
N GLU A 80 -9.15 -11.25 27.59
CA GLU A 80 -10.17 -12.25 27.95
C GLU A 80 -10.68 -13.01 26.72
N ASP A 81 -10.91 -12.33 25.60
CA ASP A 81 -11.34 -12.93 24.35
C ASP A 81 -10.27 -13.85 23.75
N ILE A 82 -9.00 -13.44 23.78
CA ILE A 82 -7.88 -14.30 23.36
C ILE A 82 -7.80 -15.57 24.24
N GLN A 83 -8.01 -15.44 25.55
CA GLN A 83 -8.00 -16.58 26.46
C GLN A 83 -9.18 -17.53 26.22
N ARG A 84 -10.40 -17.02 25.97
CA ARG A 84 -11.58 -17.85 25.64
C ARG A 84 -11.36 -18.65 24.36
N VAL A 85 -10.84 -18.01 23.31
CA VAL A 85 -10.53 -18.69 22.05
C VAL A 85 -9.51 -19.80 22.25
N ARG A 86 -8.49 -19.58 23.10
CA ARG A 86 -7.47 -20.59 23.40
C ARG A 86 -7.99 -21.79 24.21
N GLY A 87 -8.99 -21.60 25.06
CA GLY A 87 -9.58 -22.68 25.86
C GLY A 87 -10.61 -23.56 25.14
N THR A 88 -10.94 -23.25 23.88
CA THR A 88 -11.97 -23.95 23.09
C THR A 88 -11.37 -24.90 22.03
N ASN A 89 -10.03 -25.00 21.95
CA ASN A 89 -9.28 -25.97 21.13
C ASN A 89 -8.56 -26.98 22.01
#